data_AF-A0A8J5QUI3-F1
#
_entry.id   AF-A0A8J5QUI3-F1
#
_cell.length_a   1.000
_cell.length_b   1.000
_cell.length_c   1.000
_cell.angle_alpha   90.00
_cell.angle_beta   90.00
_cell.angle_gamma   90.00
#
_symmetry.space_group_name_H-M   'P 1'
#
loop_
_entity.id
_entity.type
_entity.pdbx_description
1 polymer ?
#
loop_
_entity_poly.entity_id
_entity_poly.type
_entity_poly.pdbx_seq_one_letter_code
_entity_poly.pdbx_strand_id
1 'polypeptide(L)'
;MFANHLLKVKYMFFKIIGLAPFTFEDAEKLDECNLKTIKMKHSQLGNLYNSVLIVLIFILGAFVFKQLLHNDLPHTTKIIDLIYIIKAVVGVVVLLSLWIIMILYQPKAVKLINTMIENNKMINNNRNMCGVFSLSQFGYQITILNIINWCIWFGTLVTYPFAYEISLSTSIIVYLPAFISCCLLMQYVIMVELQKKKFFSLHAAFIKLTNRIGFSDERVITRIIIELKQIYEMFYSTTEEIARYYSLPVFLIIINSCGKIFFLTYNLLHPLIYENSPYKHAKSVTEIHLVFNLIMEGFPIVVLTYEVT
;
A
#
# COMPACT_ATOMS: atom_id res chain seq x y z
N MET A 1 -24.64 1.78 -6.66
CA MET A 1 -24.34 3.20 -6.35
C MET A 1 -23.23 3.36 -5.31
N PHE A 2 -23.32 2.75 -4.13
CA PHE A 2 -22.32 2.89 -3.05
C PHE A 2 -20.88 2.43 -3.41
N ALA A 3 -20.75 1.32 -4.16
CA ALA A 3 -19.46 0.79 -4.59
C ALA A 3 -18.69 1.74 -5.54
N ASN A 4 -19.40 2.52 -6.36
CA ASN A 4 -18.80 3.47 -7.30
C ASN A 4 -18.26 4.70 -6.57
N HIS A 5 -19.00 5.21 -5.58
CA HIS A 5 -18.52 6.30 -4.72
C HIS A 5 -17.27 5.88 -3.94
N LEU A 6 -17.27 4.67 -3.36
CA LEU A 6 -16.11 4.16 -2.63
C LEU A 6 -14.86 4.05 -3.52
N LEU A 7 -15.03 3.61 -4.78
CA LEU A 7 -13.93 3.54 -5.75
C LEU A 7 -13.38 4.93 -6.09
N LYS A 8 -14.27 5.90 -6.35
CA LYS A 8 -13.89 7.30 -6.63
C LYS A 8 -13.12 7.91 -5.45
N VAL A 9 -13.63 7.73 -4.23
CA VAL A 9 -12.98 8.24 -3.01
C VAL A 9 -11.58 7.61 -2.84
N LYS A 10 -11.44 6.30 -3.01
CA LYS A 10 -10.14 5.61 -2.94
C LYS A 10 -9.18 6.11 -4.02
N TYR A 11 -9.64 6.25 -5.26
CA TYR A 11 -8.82 6.79 -6.34
C TYR A 11 -8.36 8.22 -6.03
N MET A 12 -9.27 9.10 -5.62
CA MET A 12 -8.94 10.48 -5.26
C MET A 12 -7.95 10.54 -4.11
N PHE A 13 -8.10 9.68 -3.10
CA PHE A 13 -7.15 9.55 -2.00
C PHE A 13 -5.73 9.21 -2.48
N PHE A 14 -5.56 8.15 -3.27
CA PHE A 14 -4.25 7.76 -3.81
C PHE A 14 -3.68 8.79 -4.78
N LYS A 15 -4.54 9.54 -5.49
CA LYS A 15 -4.14 10.63 -6.36
C LYS A 15 -3.60 11.81 -5.56
N ILE A 16 -4.28 12.22 -4.50
CA ILE A 16 -3.86 13.32 -3.60
C ILE A 16 -2.50 13.00 -2.97
N ILE A 17 -2.27 11.74 -2.59
CA ILE A 17 -1.00 11.32 -1.97
C ILE A 17 0.13 11.12 -3.01
N GLY A 18 -0.20 11.15 -4.30
CA GLY A 18 0.77 11.00 -5.39
C GLY A 18 1.14 9.56 -5.74
N LEU A 19 0.38 8.57 -5.26
CA LEU A 19 0.58 7.15 -5.60
C LEU A 19 -0.16 6.72 -6.88
N ALA A 20 -1.12 7.52 -7.35
CA ALA A 20 -1.87 7.27 -8.57
C ALA A 20 -1.83 8.48 -9.54
N PRO A 21 -0.67 8.78 -10.16
CA PRO A 21 -0.54 9.94 -11.04
C PRO A 21 -1.24 9.79 -12.40
N PHE A 22 -2.14 8.82 -12.59
CA PHE A 22 -2.88 8.60 -13.84
C PHE A 22 -4.32 9.14 -13.75
N THR A 23 -4.97 9.33 -14.90
CA THR A 23 -6.35 9.86 -14.99
C THR A 23 -7.26 8.92 -15.76
N PHE A 24 -8.57 9.03 -15.50
CA PHE A 24 -9.58 8.40 -16.34
C PHE A 24 -9.60 9.07 -17.72
N GLU A 25 -9.71 8.27 -18.79
CA GLU A 25 -9.81 8.77 -20.18
C GLU A 25 -11.15 9.48 -20.42
N ASP A 26 -12.25 8.91 -19.89
CA ASP A 26 -13.60 9.47 -19.97
C ASP A 26 -14.14 9.71 -18.55
N ALA A 27 -13.87 10.88 -17.97
CA ALA A 27 -14.35 11.22 -16.62
C ALA A 27 -15.88 11.33 -16.55
N GLU A 28 -16.53 11.74 -17.64
CA GLU A 28 -17.99 11.92 -17.75
C GLU A 28 -18.75 10.57 -17.71
N LYS A 29 -18.17 9.50 -18.27
CA LYS A 29 -18.75 8.14 -18.24
C LYS A 29 -18.64 7.44 -16.88
N LEU A 30 -17.90 8.03 -15.94
CA LEU A 30 -17.78 7.53 -14.57
C LEU A 30 -19.07 7.75 -13.74
N ASP A 31 -19.91 8.70 -14.15
CA ASP A 31 -21.21 9.01 -13.52
C ASP A 31 -22.34 8.09 -14.02
N GLU A 32 -22.27 7.58 -15.25
CA GLU A 32 -23.33 6.77 -15.87
C GLU A 32 -23.29 5.26 -15.54
N CYS A 33 -22.74 4.87 -14.38
CA CYS A 33 -22.79 3.50 -13.85
C CYS A 33 -22.16 2.38 -14.71
N ASN A 34 -21.54 2.67 -15.87
CA ASN A 34 -20.94 1.65 -16.73
C ASN A 34 -19.43 1.48 -16.44
N LEU A 35 -19.11 0.79 -15.34
CA LEU A 35 -17.76 0.28 -15.03
C LEU A 35 -17.13 -0.54 -16.19
N LYS A 36 -17.94 -0.98 -17.16
CA LYS A 36 -17.54 -1.77 -18.32
C LYS A 36 -16.74 -1.00 -19.38
N THR A 37 -16.63 0.32 -19.33
CA THR A 37 -15.92 1.12 -20.36
C THR A 37 -14.76 1.95 -19.84
N ILE A 38 -14.45 1.87 -18.54
CA ILE A 38 -13.39 2.67 -17.94
C ILE A 38 -12.03 2.29 -18.54
N LYS A 39 -11.30 3.30 -19.02
CA LYS A 39 -9.89 3.22 -19.40
C LYS A 39 -9.09 4.28 -18.65
N MET A 40 -7.88 3.90 -18.27
CA MET A 40 -6.90 4.82 -17.69
C MET A 40 -5.98 5.36 -18.77
N LYS A 41 -5.58 6.62 -18.61
CA LYS A 41 -4.65 7.32 -19.48
C LYS A 41 -3.51 7.94 -18.68
N HIS A 42 -2.36 8.05 -19.33
CA HIS A 42 -1.22 8.80 -18.85
C HIS A 42 -1.59 10.28 -18.63
N SER A 43 -1.22 10.85 -17.48
CA SER A 43 -1.51 12.22 -17.11
C SER A 43 -0.23 13.00 -16.86
N GLN A 44 0.05 13.98 -17.71
CA GLN A 44 1.16 14.92 -17.52
C GLN A 44 0.93 15.81 -16.28
N LEU A 45 -0.32 16.20 -16.01
CA LEU A 45 -0.69 16.96 -14.82
C LEU A 45 -0.42 16.15 -13.54
N GLY A 46 -0.66 14.83 -13.56
CA GLY A 46 -0.31 13.95 -12.44
C GLY A 46 1.20 13.91 -12.17
N ASN A 47 2.02 13.90 -13.22
CA ASN A 47 3.48 13.95 -13.09
C ASN A 47 3.97 15.31 -12.59
N LEU A 48 3.39 16.40 -13.09
CA LEU A 48 3.68 17.75 -12.60
C LEU A 48 3.32 17.86 -11.12
N TYR A 49 2.15 17.36 -10.72
CA TYR A 49 1.72 17.34 -9.32
C TYR A 49 2.69 16.56 -8.43
N ASN A 50 3.09 15.35 -8.81
CA ASN A 50 4.08 14.58 -8.06
C ASN A 50 5.45 15.28 -8.00
N SER A 51 5.85 15.98 -9.07
CA SER A 51 7.08 16.77 -9.09
C SER A 51 7.01 17.94 -8.10
N VAL A 52 5.84 18.61 -8.00
CA VAL A 52 5.59 19.64 -6.99
C VAL A 52 5.63 19.05 -5.57
N LEU A 53 5.03 17.87 -5.36
CA LEU A 53 5.10 17.17 -4.06
C LEU A 53 6.54 16.85 -3.65
N ILE A 54 7.38 16.40 -4.59
CA ILE A 54 8.81 16.15 -4.40
C ILE A 54 9.53 17.42 -3.91
N VAL A 55 9.31 18.55 -4.58
CA VAL A 55 9.93 19.83 -4.18
C VAL A 55 9.42 20.29 -2.82
N LEU A 56 8.11 20.17 -2.59
CA LEU A 56 7.46 20.56 -1.33
C LEU A 56 8.01 19.75 -0.15
N ILE A 57 8.10 18.43 -0.26
CA ILE A 57 8.61 17.59 0.84
C ILE A 57 10.09 17.85 1.10
N PHE A 58 10.86 18.18 0.07
CA PHE A 58 12.26 18.52 0.22
C PHE A 58 12.43 19.81 1.03
N ILE A 59 11.65 20.86 0.70
CA ILE A 59 11.65 22.13 1.43
C ILE A 59 11.16 21.94 2.87
N LEU A 60 10.02 21.29 3.06
CA LEU A 60 9.46 21.03 4.39
C LEU A 60 10.39 20.15 5.24
N GLY A 61 11.00 19.13 4.63
CA GLY A 61 12.00 18.28 5.26
C GLY A 61 13.22 19.06 5.75
N ALA A 62 13.70 20.03 4.98
CA ALA A 62 14.81 20.90 5.40
C ALA A 62 14.45 21.77 6.61
N PHE A 63 13.22 22.32 6.66
CA PHE A 63 12.74 23.07 7.82
C PHE A 63 12.61 22.20 9.07
N VAL A 64 12.01 21.02 8.93
CA VAL A 64 11.87 20.07 10.05
C VAL A 64 13.23 19.57 10.51
N PHE A 65 14.16 19.31 9.60
CA PHE A 65 15.53 18.93 9.95
C PHE A 65 16.21 20.01 10.80
N LYS A 66 16.10 21.29 10.39
CA LYS A 66 16.62 22.41 11.18
C LYS A 66 15.98 22.48 12.57
N GLN A 67 14.69 22.25 12.67
CA GLN A 67 13.97 22.24 13.94
C GLN A 67 14.41 21.09 14.86
N LEU A 68 14.57 19.88 14.32
CA LEU A 68 15.05 18.71 15.05
C LEU A 68 16.50 18.87 15.54
N LEU A 69 17.32 19.62 14.80
CA LEU A 69 18.72 19.88 15.19
C LEU A 69 18.84 20.95 16.30
N HIS A 70 17.81 21.77 16.49
CA HIS A 70 17.79 22.87 17.47
C HIS A 70 17.04 22.53 18.76
N ASN A 71 16.10 21.58 18.68
CA ASN A 71 15.40 21.07 19.83
C ASN A 71 16.24 19.95 20.46
N ASP A 72 16.86 20.22 21.61
CA ASP A 72 17.40 19.16 22.45
C ASP A 72 16.23 18.24 22.85
N LEU A 73 16.17 17.05 22.25
CA LEU A 73 15.20 16.05 22.62
C LEU A 73 15.43 15.70 24.11
N PRO A 74 14.42 15.80 24.97
CA PRO A 74 14.60 15.50 26.37
C PRO A 74 14.98 14.02 26.51
N HIS A 75 16.02 13.73 27.30
CA HIS A 75 16.46 12.38 27.67
C HIS A 75 17.14 11.54 26.58
N THR A 76 17.75 12.15 25.56
CA THR A 76 18.53 11.44 24.53
C THR A 76 20.04 11.65 24.67
N THR A 77 20.81 10.67 24.19
CA THR A 77 22.25 10.85 23.97
C THR A 77 22.49 11.38 22.56
N LYS A 78 23.60 12.09 22.33
CA LYS A 78 23.99 12.60 20.99
C LYS A 78 23.98 11.53 19.90
N ILE A 79 24.29 10.27 20.26
CA ILE A 79 24.28 9.14 19.33
C ILE A 79 22.84 8.79 18.93
N ILE A 80 21.91 8.79 19.88
CA ILE A 80 20.50 8.51 19.63
C ILE A 80 19.86 9.61 18.78
N ASP A 81 20.20 10.88 19.04
CA ASP A 81 19.76 12.01 18.20
C ASP A 81 20.25 11.87 16.77
N LEU A 82 21.52 11.50 16.59
CA LEU A 82 22.09 11.23 15.27
C LEU A 82 21.34 10.09 14.55
N ILE A 83 21.00 9.00 15.26
CA ILE A 83 20.24 7.89 14.69
C ILE A 83 18.81 8.34 14.30
N TYR A 84 18.14 9.15 15.13
CA TYR A 84 16.82 9.71 14.80
C TYR A 84 16.87 10.57 13.54
N ILE A 85 17.89 11.41 13.42
CA ILE A 85 18.15 12.22 12.24
C ILE A 85 18.36 11.35 11.00
N ILE A 86 19.24 10.35 11.07
CA ILE A 86 19.54 9.44 9.95
C ILE A 86 18.25 8.72 9.53
N LYS A 87 17.47 8.20 10.48
CA LYS A 87 16.18 7.55 10.23
C LYS A 87 15.21 8.47 9.49
N ALA A 88 15.10 9.74 9.90
CA ALA A 88 14.24 10.71 9.24
C ALA A 88 14.69 10.98 7.80
N VAL A 89 15.99 11.20 7.59
CA VAL A 89 16.58 11.44 6.25
C VAL A 89 16.36 10.23 5.34
N VAL A 90 16.65 9.02 5.81
CA VAL A 90 16.42 7.78 5.04
C VAL A 90 14.94 7.65 4.68
N GLY A 91 14.02 7.93 5.62
CA GLY A 91 12.59 7.94 5.35
C GLY A 91 12.21 8.89 4.21
N VAL A 92 12.71 10.13 4.22
CA VAL A 92 12.48 11.11 3.17
C VAL A 92 13.07 10.64 1.83
N VAL A 93 14.29 10.11 1.81
CA VAL A 93 14.93 9.57 0.60
C VAL A 93 14.11 8.42 -0.01
N VAL A 94 13.57 7.54 0.83
CA VAL A 94 12.68 6.45 0.39
C VAL A 94 11.41 7.04 -0.23
N LEU A 95 10.75 7.99 0.42
CA LEU A 95 9.55 8.64 -0.11
C LEU A 95 9.82 9.33 -1.46
N LEU A 96 10.91 10.08 -1.58
CA LEU A 96 11.31 10.72 -2.84
C LEU A 96 11.51 9.67 -3.94
N SER A 97 12.20 8.58 -3.61
CA SER A 97 12.42 7.46 -4.53
C SER A 97 11.10 6.84 -4.97
N LEU A 98 10.13 6.65 -4.06
CA LEU A 98 8.80 6.13 -4.38
C LEU A 98 8.06 7.04 -5.37
N TRP A 99 8.02 8.35 -5.13
CA TRP A 99 7.35 9.28 -6.05
C TRP A 99 8.05 9.36 -7.41
N ILE A 100 9.38 9.34 -7.46
CA ILE A 100 10.13 9.26 -8.72
C ILE A 100 9.77 7.98 -9.48
N ILE A 101 9.74 6.84 -8.79
CA ILE A 101 9.31 5.56 -9.39
C ILE A 101 7.88 5.67 -9.93
N MET A 102 6.94 6.25 -9.17
CA MET A 102 5.55 6.42 -9.63
C MET A 102 5.45 7.29 -10.89
N ILE A 103 6.27 8.33 -11.02
CA ILE A 103 6.35 9.15 -12.24
C ILE A 103 6.92 8.34 -13.40
N LEU A 104 8.08 7.71 -13.22
CA LEU A 104 8.79 7.00 -14.29
C LEU A 104 8.03 5.77 -14.79
N TYR A 105 7.37 5.04 -13.89
CA TYR A 105 6.65 3.81 -14.20
C TYR A 105 5.16 4.03 -14.48
N GLN A 106 4.67 5.28 -14.48
CA GLN A 106 3.27 5.59 -14.77
C GLN A 106 2.75 4.96 -16.08
N PRO A 107 3.48 4.96 -17.23
CA PRO A 107 2.98 4.32 -18.45
C PRO A 107 2.76 2.81 -18.26
N LYS A 108 3.64 2.14 -17.50
CA LYS A 108 3.52 0.73 -17.16
C LYS A 108 2.33 0.49 -16.22
N ALA A 109 2.10 1.36 -15.24
CA ALA A 109 0.94 1.30 -14.35
C ALA A 109 -0.38 1.40 -15.13
N VAL A 110 -0.46 2.35 -16.07
CA VAL A 110 -1.64 2.54 -16.93
C VAL A 110 -1.90 1.31 -17.78
N LYS A 111 -0.85 0.77 -18.43
CA LYS A 111 -0.96 -0.47 -19.21
C LYS A 111 -1.48 -1.62 -18.34
N LEU A 112 -0.88 -1.83 -17.17
CA LEU A 112 -1.24 -2.89 -16.23
C LEU A 112 -2.72 -2.80 -15.80
N ILE A 113 -3.18 -1.61 -15.40
CA ILE A 113 -4.56 -1.41 -14.97
C ILE A 113 -5.53 -1.67 -16.13
N ASN A 114 -5.22 -1.20 -17.34
CA ASN A 114 -6.05 -1.42 -18.51
C ASN A 114 -6.11 -2.92 -18.87
N THR A 115 -4.98 -3.63 -18.84
CA THR A 115 -4.94 -5.10 -19.01
C THR A 115 -5.81 -5.79 -17.97
N MET A 116 -5.74 -5.41 -16.69
CA MET A 116 -6.61 -5.99 -15.66
C MET A 116 -8.10 -5.75 -15.92
N ILE A 117 -8.45 -4.55 -16.37
CA ILE A 117 -9.84 -4.19 -16.71
C ILE A 117 -10.33 -5.03 -17.89
N GLU A 118 -9.52 -5.20 -18.93
CA GLU A 118 -9.83 -6.02 -20.10
C GLU A 118 -9.97 -7.50 -19.74
N ASN A 119 -9.05 -8.04 -18.95
CA ASN A 119 -9.10 -9.42 -18.46
C ASN A 119 -10.38 -9.67 -17.66
N ASN A 120 -10.73 -8.74 -16.76
CA ASN A 120 -11.97 -8.82 -16.00
C ASN A 120 -13.21 -8.81 -16.92
N LYS A 121 -13.21 -8.04 -18.02
CA LYS A 121 -14.33 -8.05 -19.00
C LYS A 121 -14.43 -9.39 -19.71
N MET A 122 -13.31 -9.95 -20.17
CA MET A 122 -13.29 -11.27 -20.83
C MET A 122 -13.89 -12.35 -19.92
N ILE A 123 -13.48 -12.39 -18.65
CA ILE A 123 -14.00 -13.36 -17.68
C ILE A 123 -15.48 -13.13 -17.37
N ASN A 124 -15.89 -11.87 -17.27
CA ASN A 124 -17.27 -11.52 -16.99
C ASN A 124 -18.21 -11.86 -18.17
N ASN A 125 -17.69 -11.90 -19.40
CA ASN A 125 -18.41 -12.42 -20.56
C ASN A 125 -18.49 -13.96 -20.53
N ASN A 126 -17.48 -14.62 -19.96
CA ASN A 126 -17.40 -16.09 -19.81
C ASN A 126 -17.98 -16.59 -18.48
N ARG A 127 -18.94 -15.87 -17.89
CA ARG A 127 -19.56 -16.10 -16.57
C ARG A 127 -20.12 -17.51 -16.33
N ASN A 128 -20.38 -18.27 -17.40
CA ASN A 128 -20.86 -19.63 -17.30
C ASN A 128 -19.79 -20.62 -16.82
N MET A 129 -18.49 -20.27 -16.89
CA MET A 129 -17.38 -21.16 -16.55
C MET A 129 -16.72 -20.87 -15.20
N CYS A 130 -16.48 -19.60 -14.88
CA CYS A 130 -15.96 -19.20 -13.57
C CYS A 130 -17.13 -18.74 -12.69
N GLY A 131 -17.37 -19.44 -11.57
CA GLY A 131 -18.45 -19.11 -10.65
C GLY A 131 -18.42 -17.65 -10.19
N VAL A 132 -19.60 -17.10 -9.85
CA VAL A 132 -19.77 -15.71 -9.43
C VAL A 132 -18.82 -15.40 -8.27
N PHE A 133 -17.82 -14.57 -8.55
CA PHE A 133 -16.88 -14.09 -7.55
C PHE A 133 -17.62 -13.18 -6.56
N SER A 134 -17.68 -13.60 -5.30
CA SER A 134 -18.23 -12.80 -4.21
C SER A 134 -17.25 -11.68 -3.83
N LEU A 135 -17.36 -10.54 -4.53
CA LEU A 135 -16.62 -9.30 -4.21
C LEU A 135 -16.96 -8.75 -2.81
N SER A 136 -18.08 -9.17 -2.21
CA SER A 136 -18.57 -8.63 -0.94
C SER A 136 -17.70 -9.02 0.26
N GLN A 137 -17.32 -10.30 0.37
CA GLN A 137 -16.46 -10.78 1.47
C GLN A 137 -15.05 -10.18 1.37
N PHE A 138 -14.52 -10.04 0.15
CA PHE A 138 -13.24 -9.36 -0.08
C PHE A 138 -13.27 -7.88 0.28
N GLY A 139 -14.37 -7.19 -0.08
CA GLY A 139 -14.58 -5.80 0.28
C GLY A 139 -14.57 -5.57 1.79
N TYR A 140 -15.13 -6.51 2.57
CA TYR A 140 -15.17 -6.42 4.03
C TYR A 140 -13.78 -6.53 4.67
N GLN A 141 -12.99 -7.57 4.32
CA GLN A 141 -11.63 -7.76 4.84
C GLN A 141 -10.73 -6.54 4.57
N ILE A 142 -10.73 -6.03 3.35
CA ILE A 142 -9.95 -4.82 3.00
C ILE A 142 -10.42 -3.60 3.79
N THR A 143 -11.72 -3.49 4.04
CA THR A 143 -12.27 -2.36 4.80
C THR A 143 -11.79 -2.41 6.24
N ILE A 144 -11.79 -3.59 6.87
CA ILE A 144 -11.23 -3.77 8.23
C ILE A 144 -9.75 -3.41 8.25
N LEU A 145 -8.95 -3.94 7.33
CA LEU A 145 -7.51 -3.66 7.30
C LEU A 145 -7.23 -2.16 7.14
N ASN A 146 -8.01 -1.47 6.31
CA ASN A 146 -7.90 -0.01 6.17
C ASN A 146 -8.29 0.72 7.46
N ILE A 147 -9.37 0.32 8.13
CA ILE A 147 -9.80 0.92 9.41
C ILE A 147 -8.69 0.76 10.45
N ILE A 148 -8.12 -0.44 10.59
CA ILE A 148 -7.02 -0.71 11.53
C ILE A 148 -5.82 0.19 11.20
N ASN A 149 -5.42 0.26 9.93
CA ASN A 149 -4.34 1.13 9.49
C ASN A 149 -4.62 2.59 9.88
N TRP A 150 -5.81 3.12 9.61
CA TRP A 150 -6.21 4.48 10.00
C TRP A 150 -6.17 4.72 11.50
N CYS A 151 -6.61 3.75 12.31
CA CYS A 151 -6.54 3.85 13.78
C CYS A 151 -5.09 3.95 14.27
N ILE A 152 -4.18 3.14 13.70
CA ILE A 152 -2.75 3.17 14.04
C ILE A 152 -2.14 4.53 13.67
N TRP A 153 -2.49 5.06 12.49
CA TRP A 153 -2.04 6.38 12.03
C TRP A 153 -2.52 7.50 12.94
N PHE A 154 -3.81 7.49 13.27
CA PHE A 154 -4.39 8.48 14.16
C PHE A 154 -3.74 8.42 15.55
N GLY A 155 -3.56 7.22 16.11
CA GLY A 155 -2.86 7.02 17.38
C GLY A 155 -1.44 7.57 17.36
N THR A 156 -0.68 7.32 16.29
CA THR A 156 0.70 7.83 16.14
C THR A 156 0.74 9.35 16.05
N LEU A 157 -0.14 9.96 15.24
CA LEU A 157 -0.18 11.41 15.06
C LEU A 157 -0.62 12.16 16.31
N VAL A 158 -1.57 11.60 17.07
CA VAL A 158 -2.07 12.21 18.32
C VAL A 158 -1.03 12.07 19.42
N THR A 159 -0.38 10.91 19.57
CA THR A 159 0.54 10.66 20.70
C THR A 159 1.88 11.40 20.57
N TYR A 160 2.36 11.66 19.35
CA TYR A 160 3.69 12.26 19.14
C TYR A 160 3.85 13.68 19.71
N PRO A 161 2.92 14.64 19.46
CA PRO A 161 2.99 15.97 20.07
C PRO A 161 3.06 15.95 21.59
N PHE A 162 2.30 15.06 22.24
CA PHE A 162 2.30 14.94 23.69
C PHE A 162 3.55 14.23 24.23
N ALA A 163 4.10 13.27 23.47
CA ALA A 163 5.29 12.52 23.87
C ALA A 163 6.57 13.36 23.84
N TYR A 164 6.69 14.29 22.88
CA TYR A 164 7.92 15.05 22.64
C TYR A 164 7.75 16.57 22.75
N GLU A 165 6.56 17.06 23.10
CA GLU A 165 6.26 18.50 23.21
C GLU A 165 6.52 19.24 21.87
N ILE A 166 6.25 18.56 20.76
CA ILE A 166 6.46 19.05 19.38
C ILE A 166 5.11 19.43 18.76
N SER A 167 5.11 20.39 17.84
CA SER A 167 3.90 20.77 17.09
C SER A 167 3.33 19.62 16.24
N LEU A 168 2.00 19.58 16.10
CA LEU A 168 1.31 18.60 15.24
C LEU A 168 1.78 18.69 13.77
N SER A 169 2.08 19.88 13.26
CA SER A 169 2.61 20.06 11.89
C SER A 169 3.94 19.34 11.68
N THR A 170 4.85 19.42 12.66
CA THR A 170 6.12 18.69 12.61
C THR A 170 5.87 17.17 12.66
N SER A 171 4.92 16.71 13.48
CA SER A 171 4.49 15.30 13.52
C SER A 171 4.09 14.78 12.14
N ILE A 172 3.22 15.51 11.45
CA ILE A 172 2.72 15.13 10.13
C ILE A 172 3.88 14.97 9.14
N ILE A 173 4.80 15.93 9.10
CA ILE A 173 5.92 15.90 8.14
C ILE A 173 6.88 14.73 8.45
N VAL A 174 7.17 14.47 9.73
CA VAL A 174 8.06 13.38 10.16
C VAL A 174 7.47 12.01 9.79
N TYR A 175 6.16 11.85 9.94
CA TYR A 175 5.48 10.57 9.74
C TYR A 175 4.93 10.36 8.33
N LEU A 176 4.85 11.40 7.51
CA LEU A 176 4.36 11.33 6.14
C LEU A 176 5.09 10.28 5.28
N PRO A 177 6.43 10.12 5.32
CA PRO A 177 7.11 9.06 4.57
C PRO A 177 6.66 7.64 4.94
N ALA A 178 6.47 7.39 6.23
CA ALA A 178 5.96 6.10 6.69
C ALA A 178 4.50 5.90 6.26
N PHE A 179 3.68 6.96 6.27
CA PHE A 179 2.28 6.91 5.85
C PHE A 179 2.12 6.49 4.40
N ILE A 180 2.89 7.14 3.53
CA ILE A 180 2.85 6.86 2.10
C ILE A 180 3.37 5.45 1.81
N SER A 181 4.43 5.04 2.52
CA SER A 181 4.98 3.68 2.43
C SER A 181 3.93 2.62 2.83
N CYS A 182 3.24 2.80 3.96
CA CYS A 182 2.18 1.91 4.40
C CYS A 182 1.01 1.87 3.40
N CYS A 183 0.60 3.02 2.86
CA CYS A 183 -0.44 3.09 1.84
C CYS A 183 -0.07 2.31 0.58
N LEU A 184 1.19 2.39 0.14
CA LEU A 184 1.67 1.65 -1.02
C LEU A 184 1.73 0.15 -0.77
N LEU A 185 2.20 -0.28 0.41
CA LEU A 185 2.18 -1.69 0.80
C LEU A 185 0.76 -2.25 0.85
N MET A 186 -0.18 -1.50 1.43
CA MET A 186 -1.60 -1.89 1.43
C MET A 186 -2.17 -1.98 0.02
N GLN A 187 -1.81 -1.05 -0.87
CA GLN A 187 -2.19 -1.13 -2.28
C GLN A 187 -1.65 -2.41 -2.94
N TYR A 188 -0.40 -2.77 -2.67
CA TYR A 188 0.21 -4.00 -3.19
C TYR A 188 -0.47 -5.26 -2.65
N VAL A 189 -0.70 -5.34 -1.34
CA VAL A 189 -1.42 -6.46 -0.70
C VAL A 189 -2.79 -6.66 -1.33
N ILE A 190 -3.55 -5.59 -1.54
CA ILE A 190 -4.86 -5.65 -2.20
C ILE A 190 -4.73 -6.23 -3.62
N MET A 191 -3.70 -5.86 -4.37
CA MET A 191 -3.47 -6.40 -5.72
C MET A 191 -3.12 -7.89 -5.68
N VAL A 192 -2.27 -8.33 -4.75
CA VAL A 192 -1.92 -9.74 -4.57
C VAL A 192 -3.16 -10.56 -4.24
N GLU A 193 -3.97 -10.10 -3.28
CA GLU A 193 -5.17 -10.80 -2.86
C GLU A 193 -6.24 -10.88 -3.96
N LEU A 194 -6.36 -9.83 -4.78
CA LEU A 194 -7.20 -9.87 -5.99
C LEU A 194 -6.77 -10.99 -6.94
N GLN A 195 -5.47 -11.19 -7.13
CA GLN A 195 -4.97 -12.26 -8.00
C GLN A 195 -5.11 -13.65 -7.35
N LYS A 196 -4.76 -13.81 -6.06
CA LYS A 196 -4.97 -15.07 -5.31
C LYS A 196 -6.40 -15.57 -5.47
N LYS A 197 -7.38 -14.68 -5.28
CA LYS A 197 -8.80 -15.01 -5.44
C LYS A 197 -9.21 -15.40 -6.87
N LYS A 198 -8.63 -14.75 -7.88
CA LYS A 198 -8.82 -15.14 -9.30
C LYS A 198 -8.32 -16.56 -9.57
N PHE A 199 -7.14 -16.91 -9.05
CA PHE A 199 -6.61 -18.28 -9.15
C PHE A 199 -7.44 -19.30 -8.38
N PHE A 200 -7.93 -18.98 -7.18
CA PHE A 200 -8.85 -19.86 -6.45
C PHE A 200 -10.16 -20.11 -7.21
N SER A 201 -10.74 -19.08 -7.82
CA SER A 201 -11.94 -19.22 -8.66
C SER A 201 -11.68 -20.11 -9.87
N LEU A 202 -10.54 -19.92 -10.53
CA LEU A 202 -10.11 -20.74 -11.66
C LEU A 202 -9.90 -22.21 -11.25
N HIS A 203 -9.25 -22.45 -10.12
CA HIS A 203 -9.05 -23.78 -9.57
C HIS A 203 -10.37 -24.48 -9.24
N ALA A 204 -11.33 -23.76 -8.63
CA ALA A 204 -12.66 -24.28 -8.39
C ALA A 204 -13.41 -24.61 -9.69
N ALA A 205 -13.19 -23.85 -10.77
CA ALA A 205 -13.74 -24.15 -12.09
C ALA A 205 -13.13 -25.43 -12.68
N PHE A 206 -11.80 -25.62 -12.54
CA PHE A 206 -11.13 -26.87 -12.92
C PHE A 206 -11.69 -28.08 -12.17
N ILE A 207 -11.84 -28.01 -10.85
CA ILE A 207 -12.41 -29.12 -10.06
C ILE A 207 -13.83 -29.47 -10.53
N LYS A 208 -14.67 -28.45 -10.76
CA LYS A 208 -16.04 -28.66 -11.29
C LYS A 208 -16.04 -29.31 -12.67
N LEU A 209 -15.06 -28.97 -13.52
CA LEU A 209 -14.90 -29.60 -14.82
C LEU A 209 -14.51 -31.07 -14.66
N THR A 210 -13.54 -31.39 -13.81
CA THR A 210 -13.08 -32.76 -13.55
C THR A 210 -14.23 -33.66 -13.12
N ASN A 211 -15.12 -33.16 -12.25
CA ASN A 211 -16.30 -33.91 -11.78
C ASN A 211 -17.36 -34.16 -12.88
N ARG A 212 -17.27 -33.49 -14.04
CA ARG A 212 -18.22 -33.62 -15.18
C ARG A 212 -17.69 -34.47 -16.34
N ILE A 213 -16.42 -34.88 -16.29
CA ILE A 213 -15.74 -35.60 -17.38
C ILE A 213 -16.43 -36.95 -17.70
N GLY A 214 -17.12 -37.57 -16.74
CA GLY A 214 -17.87 -38.82 -16.96
C GLY A 214 -19.21 -38.68 -17.69
N PHE A 215 -19.73 -37.47 -17.90
CA PHE A 215 -21.10 -37.24 -18.38
C PHE A 215 -21.21 -36.30 -19.60
N SER A 216 -20.10 -35.81 -20.15
CA SER A 216 -20.10 -34.72 -21.15
C SER A 216 -19.33 -35.09 -22.42
N ASP A 217 -19.74 -34.50 -23.54
CA ASP A 217 -19.10 -34.62 -24.86
C ASP A 217 -17.62 -34.16 -24.82
N GLU A 218 -16.69 -35.01 -25.26
CA GLU A 218 -15.23 -34.78 -25.22
C GLU A 218 -14.82 -33.48 -25.91
N ARG A 219 -15.52 -33.09 -26.98
CA ARG A 219 -15.25 -31.84 -27.71
C ARG A 219 -15.56 -30.61 -26.87
N VAL A 220 -16.60 -30.66 -26.06
CA VAL A 220 -16.99 -29.58 -25.15
C VAL A 220 -15.99 -29.47 -24.01
N ILE A 221 -15.57 -30.60 -23.44
CA ILE A 221 -14.55 -30.64 -22.39
C ILE A 221 -13.22 -30.05 -22.89
N THR A 222 -12.77 -30.46 -24.08
CA THR A 222 -11.52 -29.97 -24.68
C THR A 222 -11.55 -28.45 -24.88
N ARG A 223 -12.67 -27.90 -25.37
CA ARG A 223 -12.84 -26.44 -25.53
C ARG A 223 -12.74 -25.72 -24.18
N ILE A 224 -13.41 -26.21 -23.14
CA ILE A 224 -13.38 -25.61 -21.81
C ILE A 224 -11.96 -25.64 -21.22
N ILE A 225 -11.21 -26.74 -21.39
CA ILE A 225 -9.82 -26.83 -20.94
C ILE A 225 -8.95 -25.78 -21.63
N ILE A 226 -9.10 -25.60 -22.94
CA ILE A 226 -8.36 -24.58 -23.69
C ILE A 226 -8.67 -23.17 -23.18
N GLU A 227 -9.96 -22.86 -22.94
CA GLU A 227 -10.38 -21.56 -22.41
C GLU A 227 -9.83 -21.32 -20.98
N LEU A 228 -9.89 -22.33 -20.10
CA LEU A 228 -9.33 -22.23 -18.75
C LEU A 228 -7.80 -22.06 -18.76
N LYS A 229 -7.09 -22.71 -19.68
CA LYS A 229 -5.66 -22.53 -19.88
C LYS A 229 -5.33 -21.10 -20.32
N GLN A 230 -6.10 -20.54 -21.26
CA GLN A 230 -5.91 -19.16 -21.70
C GLN A 230 -6.16 -18.16 -20.56
N ILE A 231 -7.18 -18.39 -19.73
CA ILE A 231 -7.44 -17.57 -18.53
C ILE A 231 -6.30 -17.70 -17.52
N TYR A 232 -5.75 -18.90 -17.33
CA TYR A 232 -4.58 -19.13 -16.47
C TYR A 232 -3.37 -18.33 -16.94
N GLU A 233 -2.99 -18.44 -18.21
CA GLU A 233 -1.84 -17.73 -18.80
C GLU A 233 -2.00 -16.20 -18.68
N MET A 234 -3.22 -15.71 -18.89
CA MET A 234 -3.58 -14.30 -18.73
C MET A 234 -3.41 -13.82 -17.28
N PHE A 235 -3.90 -14.59 -16.30
CA PHE A 235 -3.70 -14.27 -14.87
C PHE A 235 -2.25 -14.34 -14.45
N TYR A 236 -1.52 -15.34 -14.94
CA TYR A 236 -0.09 -15.50 -14.68
C TYR A 236 0.69 -14.30 -15.20
N SER A 237 0.50 -13.93 -16.47
CA SER A 237 1.14 -12.75 -17.08
C SER A 237 0.81 -11.46 -16.32
N THR A 238 -0.47 -11.27 -15.95
CA THR A 238 -0.87 -10.09 -15.16
C THR A 238 -0.19 -10.06 -13.79
N THR A 239 -0.09 -11.21 -13.13
CA THR A 239 0.53 -11.33 -11.80
C THR A 239 2.03 -11.05 -11.87
N GLU A 240 2.71 -11.54 -12.91
CA GLU A 240 4.11 -11.24 -13.17
C GLU A 240 4.33 -9.73 -13.39
N GLU A 241 3.47 -9.07 -14.17
CA GLU A 241 3.56 -7.62 -14.38
C GLU A 241 3.32 -6.82 -13.08
N ILE A 242 2.37 -7.25 -12.22
CA ILE A 242 2.16 -6.64 -10.88
C ILE A 242 3.44 -6.78 -10.04
N ALA A 243 3.97 -8.00 -9.94
CA ALA A 243 5.15 -8.28 -9.13
C ALA A 243 6.34 -7.44 -9.62
N ARG A 244 6.53 -7.35 -10.94
CA ARG A 244 7.59 -6.54 -11.55
C ARG A 244 7.41 -5.04 -11.33
N TYR A 245 6.17 -4.55 -11.28
CA TYR A 245 5.87 -3.14 -11.01
C TYR A 245 6.14 -2.76 -9.55
N TYR A 246 5.72 -3.60 -8.60
CA TYR A 246 5.82 -3.30 -7.17
C TYR A 246 7.13 -3.75 -6.51
N SER A 247 7.93 -4.63 -7.13
CA SER A 247 9.12 -5.23 -6.51
C SER A 247 10.09 -4.20 -5.93
N LEU A 248 10.50 -3.21 -6.71
CA LEU A 248 11.46 -2.18 -6.27
C LEU A 248 10.86 -1.26 -5.18
N PRO A 249 9.67 -0.67 -5.34
CA PRO A 249 9.03 0.10 -4.27
C PRO A 249 8.87 -0.68 -2.95
N VAL A 250 8.38 -1.92 -3.03
CA VAL A 250 8.16 -2.77 -1.87
C VAL A 250 9.47 -3.11 -1.18
N PHE A 251 10.53 -3.41 -1.94
CA PHE A 251 11.86 -3.68 -1.41
C PHE A 251 12.44 -2.50 -0.63
N LEU A 252 12.35 -1.28 -1.18
CA LEU A 252 12.80 -0.06 -0.50
C LEU A 252 12.05 0.18 0.81
N ILE A 253 10.73 -0.06 0.81
CA ILE A 253 9.91 0.08 2.01
C ILE A 253 10.30 -0.95 3.07
N ILE A 254 10.44 -2.23 2.68
CA ILE A 254 10.80 -3.30 3.63
C ILE A 254 12.14 -3.00 4.30
N ILE A 255 13.17 -2.64 3.54
CA ILE A 255 14.50 -2.32 4.11
C ILE A 255 14.38 -1.18 5.13
N ASN A 256 13.69 -0.11 4.75
CA ASN A 256 13.50 1.06 5.62
C ASN A 256 12.75 0.68 6.90
N SER A 257 11.62 -0.01 6.77
CA SER A 257 10.81 -0.42 7.92
C SER A 257 11.54 -1.42 8.82
N CYS A 258 12.32 -2.36 8.29
CA CYS A 258 13.17 -3.25 9.09
C CYS A 258 14.17 -2.46 9.96
N GLY A 259 14.88 -1.49 9.39
CA GLY A 259 15.80 -0.64 10.15
C GLY A 259 15.10 0.16 11.24
N LYS A 260 13.91 0.69 10.94
CA LYS A 260 13.09 1.43 11.91
C LYS A 260 12.54 0.56 13.03
N ILE A 261 12.08 -0.66 12.72
CA ILE A 261 11.59 -1.63 13.70
C ILE A 261 12.72 -1.98 14.67
N PHE A 262 13.91 -2.32 14.17
CA PHE A 262 15.07 -2.62 15.01
C PHE A 262 15.36 -1.50 16.01
N PHE A 263 15.38 -0.25 15.53
CA PHE A 263 15.60 0.92 16.37
C PHE A 263 14.46 1.17 17.39
N LEU A 264 13.20 1.03 16.97
CA LEU A 264 12.05 1.21 17.86
C LEU A 264 12.00 0.13 18.95
N THR A 265 12.30 -1.12 18.60
CA THR A 265 12.40 -2.22 19.56
C THR A 265 13.53 -1.98 20.56
N TYR A 266 14.69 -1.49 20.11
CA TYR A 266 15.78 -1.11 21.00
C TYR A 266 15.33 -0.04 22.01
N ASN A 267 14.70 1.04 21.54
CA ASN A 267 14.23 2.12 22.42
C ASN A 267 13.14 1.67 23.41
N LEU A 268 12.32 0.68 23.03
CA LEU A 268 11.28 0.13 23.88
C LEU A 268 11.84 -0.84 24.93
N LEU A 269 12.86 -1.65 24.58
CA LEU A 269 13.48 -2.62 25.49
C LEU A 269 14.52 -1.99 26.44
N HIS A 270 15.25 -0.96 25.99
CA HIS A 270 16.30 -0.32 26.77
C HIS A 270 15.88 0.09 28.20
N PRO A 271 14.75 0.81 28.41
CA PRO A 271 14.30 1.16 29.77
C PRO A 271 13.87 -0.05 30.61
N LEU A 272 13.46 -1.16 29.99
CA LEU A 272 13.07 -2.39 30.69
C LEU A 272 14.28 -3.18 31.19
N ILE A 273 15.40 -3.11 30.47
CA ILE A 273 16.61 -3.90 30.75
C ILE A 273 17.57 -3.15 31.69
N TYR A 274 17.70 -1.82 31.55
CA TYR A 274 18.68 -1.04 32.30
C TYR A 274 18.03 -0.14 33.35
N GLU A 275 18.29 -0.43 34.63
CA GLU A 275 17.72 0.31 35.76
C GLU A 275 18.15 1.78 35.85
N ASN A 276 19.29 2.14 35.27
CA ASN A 276 19.82 3.51 35.19
C ASN A 276 19.58 4.15 33.82
N SER A 277 18.65 3.60 33.02
CA SER A 277 18.32 4.14 31.70
C SER A 277 17.77 5.57 31.85
N PRO A 278 18.27 6.55 31.06
CA PRO A 278 17.68 7.90 31.02
C PRO A 278 16.21 7.88 30.57
N TYR A 279 15.76 6.77 29.97
CA TYR A 279 14.38 6.54 29.55
C TYR A 279 13.47 5.91 30.62
N LYS A 280 14.00 5.51 31.80
CA LYS A 280 13.19 4.87 32.86
C LYS A 280 12.16 5.85 33.48
N HIS A 281 12.39 7.14 33.33
CA HIS A 281 11.45 8.21 33.72
C HIS A 281 10.69 8.80 32.53
N ALA A 282 10.74 8.16 31.35
CA ALA A 282 9.93 8.60 30.22
C ALA A 282 8.45 8.60 30.63
N LYS A 283 7.73 9.66 30.25
CA LYS A 283 6.29 9.77 30.52
C LYS A 283 5.58 8.57 29.88
N SER A 284 4.53 8.04 30.50
CA SER A 284 3.70 6.93 29.96
C SER A 284 3.25 7.16 28.51
N VAL A 285 3.11 8.43 28.12
CA VAL A 285 2.77 8.87 26.76
C VAL A 285 3.85 8.51 25.73
N THR A 286 5.14 8.58 26.10
CA THR A 286 6.26 8.24 25.20
C THR A 286 6.30 6.74 24.91
N GLU A 287 6.04 5.90 25.90
CA GLU A 287 5.94 4.44 25.71
C GLU A 287 4.78 4.07 24.80
N ILE A 288 3.59 4.64 25.06
CA ILE A 288 2.41 4.46 24.19
C ILE A 288 2.74 4.87 22.76
N HIS A 289 3.41 6.01 22.59
CA HIS A 289 3.83 6.47 21.27
C HIS A 289 4.80 5.49 20.58
N LEU A 290 5.81 4.98 21.29
CA LEU A 290 6.74 3.99 20.75
C LEU A 290 6.03 2.69 20.33
N VAL A 291 5.04 2.24 21.10
CA VAL A 291 4.19 1.08 20.75
C VAL A 291 3.41 1.36 19.46
N PHE A 292 2.73 2.50 19.36
CA PHE A 292 2.01 2.87 18.13
C PHE A 292 2.94 2.94 16.92
N ASN A 293 4.13 3.52 17.08
CA ASN A 293 5.13 3.65 16.02
C ASN A 293 5.67 2.28 15.58
N LEU A 294 5.89 1.36 16.54
CA LEU A 294 6.30 -0.02 16.26
C LEU A 294 5.20 -0.77 15.49
N ILE A 295 3.95 -0.65 15.93
CA ILE A 295 2.79 -1.25 15.24
C ILE A 295 2.64 -0.65 13.84
N MET A 296 2.83 0.66 13.67
CA MET A 296 2.73 1.35 12.39
C MET A 296 3.74 0.84 11.36
N GLU A 297 4.98 0.61 11.76
CA GLU A 297 6.02 0.07 10.87
C GLU A 297 5.89 -1.46 10.69
N GLY A 298 5.46 -2.19 11.72
CA GLY A 298 5.35 -3.65 11.70
C GLY A 298 4.09 -4.19 11.02
N PHE A 299 2.94 -3.55 11.23
CA PHE A 299 1.64 -3.99 10.70
C PHE A 299 1.65 -4.27 9.19
N PRO A 300 2.10 -3.36 8.31
CA PRO A 300 2.06 -3.62 6.88
C PRO A 300 3.01 -4.74 6.46
N ILE A 301 4.12 -4.97 7.17
CA ILE A 301 5.04 -6.09 6.92
C ILE A 301 4.40 -7.43 7.36
N VAL A 302 3.72 -7.46 8.50
CA VAL A 302 3.03 -8.66 8.99
C VAL A 302 1.92 -9.05 8.03
N VAL A 303 1.10 -8.07 7.61
CA VAL A 303 0.05 -8.28 6.61
C VAL A 303 0.66 -8.76 5.29
N LEU A 304 1.73 -8.11 4.82
CA LEU A 304 2.42 -8.54 3.60
C LEU A 304 2.92 -9.99 3.70
N THR A 305 3.53 -10.35 4.83
CA THR A 305 4.04 -11.71 5.06
C THR A 305 2.90 -12.71 4.99
N TYR A 306 1.85 -12.51 5.78
CA TYR A 306 0.67 -13.40 5.83
C TYR A 306 0.01 -13.54 4.46
N GLU A 307 -0.09 -12.45 3.70
CA GLU A 307 -0.79 -12.41 2.41
C GLU A 307 0.08 -12.87 1.24
N VAL A 308 1.40 -13.03 1.40
CA VAL A 308 2.29 -13.52 0.35
C VAL A 308 2.68 -14.98 0.59
N THR A 309 2.87 -15.40 1.85
CA THR A 309 3.04 -16.82 2.21
C THR A 309 1.72 -17.61 2.05
#